data_AF-A0A2V9B6X5-F1
#
_entry.id   AF-A0A2V9B6X5-F1
#
_cell.length_a   1.000
_cell.length_b   1.000
_cell.length_c   1.000
_cell.angle_alpha   90.00
_cell.angle_beta   90.00
_cell.angle_gamma   90.00
#
_symmetry.space_group_name_H-M   'P 1'
#
loop_
_entity.id
_entity.type
_entity.pdbx_description
1 polymer ?
#
loop_
_entity_poly.entity_id
_entity_poly.type
_entity_poly.pdbx_seq_one_letter_code
_entity_poly.pdbx_strand_id
1 'polypeptide(L)' 'MTARRKFVAAAVVLFFAGVAVCAQNPKHESQLKTVRGVVLDKSENPVAAGVVFLKNVRTNQVRSNCTLKRTA' A
#
# COMPACT_ATOMS: atom_id res chain seq x y z
N MET A 1 -14.49 5.07 -51.80
CA MET A 1 -14.94 4.17 -50.70
C MET A 1 -13.92 4.06 -49.53
N THR A 2 -13.01 5.02 -49.38
CA THR A 2 -11.82 4.90 -48.50
C THR A 2 -11.85 5.82 -47.28
N ALA A 3 -12.52 6.97 -47.35
CA ALA A 3 -12.59 7.93 -46.24
C ALA A 3 -13.40 7.40 -45.04
N ARG A 4 -14.59 6.82 -45.29
CA ARG A 4 -15.47 6.28 -44.24
C ARG A 4 -14.80 5.17 -43.42
N ARG A 5 -14.04 4.28 -44.08
CA ARG A 5 -13.26 3.22 -43.40
C ARG A 5 -12.14 3.78 -42.52
N LYS A 6 -11.45 4.84 -42.99
CA LYS A 6 -10.40 5.52 -42.20
C LYS A 6 -10.97 6.23 -40.97
N PHE A 7 -12.13 6.88 -41.09
CA PHE A 7 -12.81 7.51 -39.94
C PHE A 7 -13.27 6.49 -38.90
N VAL A 8 -13.84 5.36 -39.33
CA VAL A 8 -14.26 4.31 -38.40
C VAL A 8 -13.04 3.70 -37.69
N ALA A 9 -11.95 3.43 -38.40
CA ALA A 9 -10.72 2.92 -37.79
C ALA A 9 -10.13 3.91 -36.75
N ALA A 10 -10.12 5.21 -37.05
CA ALA A 10 -9.64 6.23 -36.12
C ALA A 10 -10.53 6.33 -34.86
N ALA A 11 -11.85 6.25 -35.03
CA ALA A 11 -12.79 6.26 -33.90
C ALA A 11 -12.61 5.05 -32.98
N VAL A 12 -12.36 3.87 -33.55
CA VAL A 12 -12.10 2.64 -32.78
C VAL A 12 -10.79 2.75 -31.99
N VAL A 13 -9.71 3.25 -32.59
CA VAL A 13 -8.43 3.44 -31.90
C VAL A 13 -8.56 4.45 -30.74
N LEU A 14 -9.27 5.56 -30.95
CA LEU A 14 -9.52 6.55 -29.90
C LEU A 14 -10.35 5.98 -28.75
N PHE A 15 -11.35 5.13 -29.05
CA PHE A 15 -12.17 4.47 -28.03
C PHE A 15 -11.33 3.53 -27.15
N PHE A 16 -10.49 2.68 -27.75
CA PHE A 16 -9.62 1.77 -26.99
C PHE A 16 -8.53 2.50 -26.20
N ALA A 17 -8.00 3.61 -26.72
CA ALA A 17 -7.04 4.45 -25.98
C ALA A 17 -7.67 5.09 -24.73
N GLY A 18 -8.94 5.51 -24.80
CA GLY A 18 -9.67 6.06 -23.65
C GLY A 18 -9.87 5.05 -22.51
N VAL A 19 -10.15 3.78 -22.83
CA VAL A 19 -10.35 2.71 -21.83
C VAL A 19 -9.05 2.40 -21.06
N ALA A 20 -7.89 2.48 -21.72
CA ALA A 20 -6.59 2.26 -21.08
C ALA A 20 -6.24 3.31 -20.03
N VAL A 21 -6.71 4.56 -20.20
CA VAL A 21 -6.50 5.65 -19.23
C VAL A 21 -7.35 5.46 -17.97
N CYS A 22 -8.57 4.92 -18.10
CA CYS A 22 -9.47 4.68 -16.97
C CYS A 22 -8.97 3.59 -16.00
N ALA A 23 -8.16 2.65 -16.48
CA ALA A 23 -7.62 1.54 -15.69
C ALA A 23 -6.44 1.95 -14.80
N GLN A 24 -5.81 3.09 -15.06
CA GLN A 24 -4.68 3.60 -14.26
C GLN A 24 -5.19 4.49 -13.11
N ASN A 25 -6.09 3.99 -12.28
CA ASN A 25 -6.40 4.64 -11.00
C ASN A 25 -5.40 4.14 -9.95
N PRO A 26 -4.33 4.89 -9.60
CA PRO A 26 -3.47 4.56 -8.46
C PRO A 26 -4.16 5.00 -7.16
N LYS A 27 -5.39 4.53 -6.92
CA LYS A 27 -6.12 4.85 -5.68
C LYS A 27 -6.19 3.63 -4.78
N HIS A 28 -5.02 3.11 -4.45
CA HIS A 28 -4.90 2.26 -3.28
C HIS A 28 -3.56 2.49 -2.60
N GLU A 29 -3.17 3.77 -2.41
CA GLU A 29 -2.23 4.10 -1.36
C GLU A 29 -2.85 3.59 -0.05
N SER A 30 -2.31 2.45 0.43
CA SER A 30 -2.77 1.88 1.67
C SER A 30 -2.59 2.94 2.74
N GLN A 31 -3.68 3.40 3.36
CA GLN A 31 -3.57 4.28 4.53
C GLN A 31 -2.80 3.54 5.61
N LEU A 32 -1.49 3.81 5.70
CA LEU A 32 -0.60 3.21 6.68
C LEU A 32 -0.98 3.79 8.04
N LYS A 33 -1.81 3.06 8.78
CA LYS A 33 -2.12 3.42 10.17
C LYS A 33 -0.87 3.18 11.01
N THR A 34 -0.35 4.23 11.62
CA THR A 34 0.77 4.11 12.55
C THR A 34 0.24 3.59 13.88
N VAL A 35 0.55 2.35 14.22
CA VAL A 35 0.23 1.76 15.53
C VAL A 35 1.36 2.10 16.49
N ARG A 36 1.06 2.86 17.55
CA ARG A 36 1.98 3.15 18.65
C ARG A 36 1.57 2.32 19.85
N GLY A 37 2.54 1.70 20.52
CA GLY A 37 2.32 0.91 21.73
C GLY A 37 3.61 0.79 22.53
N VAL A 38 3.47 0.57 23.84
CA VAL A 38 4.58 0.30 24.75
C VAL A 38 4.42 -1.13 25.23
N VAL A 39 5.52 -1.90 25.20
CA VAL A 39 5.53 -3.25 25.76
C VAL A 39 5.82 -3.13 27.25
N LEU A 40 4.92 -3.63 28.08
CA LEU A 40 5.06 -3.66 29.54
C LEU A 40 5.45 -5.06 30.01
N ASP A 41 6.22 -5.13 31.09
CA ASP A 41 6.49 -6.38 31.79
C ASP A 41 5.34 -6.78 32.73
N LYS A 42 5.48 -7.89 33.47
CA LYS A 42 4.47 -8.37 34.43
C LYS A 42 4.22 -7.40 35.59
N SER A 43 5.12 -6.47 35.82
CA SER A 43 5.07 -5.47 36.88
C SER A 43 4.69 -4.09 36.34
N GLU A 44 4.10 -4.04 35.13
CA GLU A 44 3.68 -2.82 34.43
C GLU A 44 4.81 -1.83 34.09
N ASN A 45 6.06 -2.29 34.10
CA ASN A 45 7.19 -1.44 33.72
C ASN A 45 7.45 -1.53 32.21
N PRO A 46 7.79 -0.41 31.55
CA PRO A 46 8.13 -0.41 30.12
C PRO A 46 9.41 -1.21 29.87
N VAL A 47 9.32 -2.20 29.00
CA VAL A 47 10.46 -3.04 28.61
C VAL A 47 11.47 -2.18 27.83
N ALA A 48 12.73 -2.17 28.29
CA ALA A 48 13.79 -1.31 27.75
C ALA A 48 14.25 -1.73 26.34
N ALA A 49 14.17 -3.02 26.02
CA ALA A 49 14.53 -3.59 24.72
C ALA A 49 13.63 -4.77 24.38
N GLY A 50 13.10 -4.79 23.16
CA GLY A 50 12.25 -5.87 22.69
C GLY A 50 12.16 -5.91 21.17
N VAL A 51 11.93 -7.11 20.65
CA VAL A 51 11.66 -7.36 19.23
C VAL A 51 10.16 -7.59 19.08
N VAL A 52 9.48 -6.74 18.31
CA VAL A 52 8.05 -6.88 18.03
C VAL A 52 7.85 -7.32 16.59
N PHE A 53 7.00 -8.32 16.39
CA PHE A 53 6.61 -8.80 15.06
C PHE A 53 5.20 -8.33 14.74
N LEU A 54 5.07 -7.49 13.72
CA LEU A 54 3.78 -7.03 13.21
C LEU A 54 3.44 -7.84 11.97
N LYS A 55 2.37 -8.63 12.03
CA LYS A 55 1.86 -9.41 10.90
C LYS A 55 0.69 -8.70 10.23
N ASN A 56 0.79 -8.49 8.93
CA ASN A 56 -0.34 -8.08 8.12
C ASN A 56 -1.24 -9.29 7.86
N VAL A 57 -2.45 -9.29 8.42
CA VAL A 57 -3.40 -10.42 8.29
C VAL A 57 -3.93 -10.57 6.85
N ARG A 58 -3.92 -9.49 6.05
CA ARG A 58 -4.41 -9.50 4.65
C ARG A 58 -3.37 -10.08 3.68
N THR A 59 -2.10 -9.73 3.83
CA THR A 59 -1.02 -10.12 2.89
C THR A 59 -0.04 -11.15 3.46
N ASN A 60 -0.19 -11.53 4.72
CA ASN A 60 0.73 -12.37 5.49
C ASN A 60 2.17 -11.83 5.59
N GLN A 61 2.43 -10.60 5.18
CA GLN A 61 3.74 -9.97 5.36
C GLN A 61 4.01 -9.72 6.85
N VAL A 62 5.26 -9.97 7.27
CA VAL A 62 5.73 -9.74 8.64
C VAL A 62 6.77 -8.65 8.62
N ARG A 63 6.65 -7.66 9.52
CA ARG A 63 7.65 -6.63 9.74
C ARG A 63 8.15 -6.69 11.18
N SER A 64 9.47 -6.78 11.33
CA SER A 64 10.14 -6.74 12.63
C SER A 64 10.57 -5.31 12.95
N ASN A 65 10.33 -4.87 14.18
CA ASN A 65 10.83 -3.59 14.67
C ASN A 65 11.57 -3.80 15.99
N CYS A 66 12.77 -3.23 16.10
CA CYS A 66 13.59 -3.24 17.30
C CYS A 66 13.56 -1.85 17.93
N THR A 67 13.00 -1.76 19.13
CA THR A 67 13.02 -0.51 19.90
C THR A 67 14.07 -0.65 21.00
N LEU A 68 15.08 0.22 20.96
CA LEU A 68 16.06 0.38 22.03
C LEU A 68 15.77 1.71 22.73
N LYS A 69 15.39 1.70 24.01
CA LYS A 69 15.38 2.93 24.81
C LYS A 69 16.83 3.31 25.11
N ARG A 70 17.33 4.35 24.43
CA ARG A 70 18.61 4.99 24.76
C ARG A 70 18.42 5.78 26.05
N THR A 71 18.84 5.21 27.17
CA THR A 71 19.01 5.91 28.45
C THR A 71 20.14 6.92 28.28
N ALA A 72 19.86 8.20 28.58
CA ALA A 72 20.84 9.28 28.67
C ALA A 72 21.35 9.40 30.10
#